data_AF-A0A7C6SGM1-F1
#
_entry.id   AF-A0A7C6SGM1-F1
#
_cell.length_a   1.000
_cell.length_b   1.000
_cell.length_c   1.000
_cell.angle_alpha   90.00
_cell.angle_beta   90.00
_cell.angle_gamma   90.00
#
_symmetry.space_group_name_H-M   'P 1'
#
loop_
_entity.id
_entity.type
_entity.pdbx_description
1 polymer ?
#
loop_
_entity_poly.entity_id
_entity_poly.type
_entity_poly.pdbx_seq_one_letter_code
_entity_poly.pdbx_strand_id
1 'polypeptide(L)'
;FNLSLLLDQLTDTQFPMHQRSQANLNMIETYAQRYQLTILELKRLIARSVDDQRQFNQTTFKNLMEQQLVVVSDAVDNPYELASEQFLQTKQPTIPLNQADLNLIGLLRKKYQFEDDLINVLFDYVLDQTKGQLSKRYIEKIASSWVRGKVKTSGEALQYLRKLQETKPAGKSPKKVIKDVGYQKDVPTRQTMDEIKAALKEFYPDDENL
;
A
#
# COMPACT_ATOMS: atom_id res chain seq x y z
N PHE A 1 18.31 12.20 14.55
CA PHE A 1 19.25 11.07 14.70
C PHE A 1 20.13 11.33 15.93
N ASN A 2 20.38 10.30 16.76
CA ASN A 2 21.22 10.44 17.95
C ASN A 2 22.45 9.55 17.80
N LEU A 3 23.61 10.17 17.53
CA LEU A 3 24.87 9.48 17.30
C LEU A 3 25.38 8.76 18.55
N SER A 4 25.22 9.35 19.75
CA SER A 4 25.69 8.72 20.99
C SER A 4 24.92 7.43 21.28
N LEU A 5 23.61 7.43 21.02
CA LEU A 5 22.77 6.23 21.15
C LEU A 5 23.15 5.14 20.14
N LEU A 6 23.53 5.51 18.90
CA LEU A 6 24.05 4.55 17.92
C LEU A 6 25.36 3.91 18.40
N LEU A 7 26.30 4.72 18.90
CA LEU A 7 27.61 4.25 19.34
C LEU A 7 27.56 3.37 20.60
N ASP A 8 26.57 3.60 21.46
CA ASP A 8 26.29 2.76 22.63
C ASP A 8 25.74 1.38 22.22
N GLN A 9 24.93 1.34 21.16
CA GLN A 9 24.35 0.09 20.65
C GLN A 9 25.28 -0.72 19.73
N LEU A 10 26.43 -0.16 19.32
CA LEU A 10 27.41 -0.83 18.47
C LEU A 10 28.45 -1.57 19.32
N THR A 11 28.56 -2.89 19.11
CA THR A 11 29.61 -3.68 19.76
C THR A 11 30.98 -3.37 19.15
N ASP A 12 32.05 -3.59 19.91
CA ASP A 12 33.43 -3.36 19.43
C ASP A 12 33.82 -4.25 18.24
N THR A 13 33.10 -5.37 18.06
CA THR A 13 33.17 -6.23 16.87
C THR A 13 32.50 -5.62 15.63
N GLN A 14 31.49 -4.78 15.80
CA GLN A 14 30.72 -4.18 14.71
C GLN A 14 31.25 -2.80 14.31
N PHE A 15 31.79 -2.04 15.26
CA PHE A 15 32.44 -0.77 14.99
C PHE A 15 33.51 -0.49 16.05
N PRO A 16 34.76 -0.92 15.79
CA PRO A 16 35.85 -0.83 16.76
C PRO A 16 36.15 0.60 17.17
N MET A 17 36.59 0.80 18.42
CA MET A 17 36.93 2.12 18.95
C MET A 17 37.94 2.90 18.08
N HIS A 18 38.94 2.22 17.52
CA HIS A 18 39.96 2.85 16.66
C HIS A 18 39.41 3.29 15.29
N GLN A 19 38.26 2.76 14.86
CA GLN A 19 37.55 3.18 13.64
C GLN A 19 36.56 4.32 13.90
N ARG A 20 36.32 4.71 15.15
CA ARG A 20 35.43 5.84 15.55
C ARG A 20 36.12 7.20 15.35
N SER A 21 36.79 7.38 14.22
CA SER A 21 37.41 8.66 13.86
C SER A 21 36.34 9.71 13.59
N GLN A 22 36.67 10.99 13.82
CA GLN A 22 35.74 12.09 13.57
C GLN A 22 35.24 12.10 12.11
N ALA A 23 36.10 11.72 11.16
CA ALA A 23 35.74 11.61 9.75
C ALA A 23 34.65 10.55 9.50
N ASN A 24 34.81 9.34 10.08
CA ASN A 24 33.84 8.27 9.95
C ASN A 24 32.51 8.62 10.64
N LEU A 25 32.58 9.24 11.82
CA LEU A 25 31.41 9.65 12.58
C LEU A 25 30.61 10.74 11.86
N ASN A 26 31.28 11.78 11.35
CA ASN A 26 30.64 12.85 10.59
C ASN A 26 29.99 12.29 9.32
N MET A 27 30.66 11.35 8.63
CA MET A 27 30.10 10.70 7.45
C MET A 27 28.81 9.95 7.83
N ILE A 28 28.87 9.05 8.81
CA ILE A 28 27.71 8.28 9.28
C ILE A 28 26.57 9.20 9.71
N GLU A 29 26.87 10.26 10.46
CA GLU A 29 25.88 11.25 10.91
C GLU A 29 25.25 12.01 9.75
N THR A 30 26.06 12.46 8.77
CA THR A 30 25.55 13.17 7.59
C THR A 30 24.61 12.27 6.79
N TYR A 31 24.96 11.01 6.58
CA TYR A 31 24.09 10.04 5.93
C TYR A 31 22.83 9.75 6.77
N ALA A 32 22.98 9.57 8.08
CA ALA A 32 21.84 9.32 8.97
C ALA A 32 20.83 10.48 8.99
N GLN A 33 21.31 11.73 8.99
CA GLN A 33 20.46 12.93 8.96
C GLN A 33 19.82 13.12 7.59
N ARG A 34 20.61 13.01 6.51
CA ARG A 34 20.13 13.18 5.14
C ARG A 34 19.06 12.16 4.76
N TYR A 35 19.27 10.90 5.14
CA TYR A 35 18.42 9.78 4.74
C TYR A 35 17.46 9.31 5.84
N GLN A 36 17.36 10.05 6.96
CA GLN A 36 16.50 9.74 8.11
C GLN A 36 16.61 8.28 8.61
N LEU A 37 17.80 7.69 8.54
CA LEU A 37 18.01 6.29 8.84
C LEU A 37 17.78 5.99 10.32
N THR A 38 17.13 4.86 10.59
CA THR A 38 17.00 4.34 11.95
C THR A 38 18.32 3.77 12.45
N ILE A 39 18.47 3.73 13.77
CA ILE A 39 19.67 3.19 14.44
C ILE A 39 19.91 1.72 14.04
N LEU A 40 18.84 0.95 13.86
CA LEU A 40 18.92 -0.45 13.47
C LEU A 40 19.44 -0.64 12.04
N GLU A 41 19.03 0.23 11.11
CA GLU A 41 19.50 0.21 9.72
C GLU A 41 20.97 0.58 9.64
N LEU A 42 21.37 1.67 10.31
CA LEU A 42 22.77 2.09 10.39
C LEU A 42 23.64 1.02 11.02
N LYS A 43 23.18 0.37 12.08
CA LYS A 43 23.92 -0.72 12.73
C LYS A 43 24.20 -1.88 11.77
N ARG A 44 23.20 -2.30 10.99
CA ARG A 44 23.38 -3.35 9.98
C ARG A 44 24.37 -2.95 8.89
N LEU A 45 24.28 -1.70 8.45
CA LEU A 45 25.10 -1.17 7.36
C LEU A 45 26.57 -0.99 7.77
N ILE A 46 26.80 -0.45 8.97
CA ILE A 46 28.14 -0.32 9.55
C ILE A 46 28.77 -1.72 9.71
N ALA A 47 28.04 -2.68 10.28
CA ALA A 47 28.54 -4.04 10.47
C ALA A 47 28.92 -4.75 9.16
N ARG A 48 28.22 -4.45 8.05
CA ARG A 48 28.53 -5.00 6.71
C ARG A 48 29.67 -4.27 6.00
N SER A 49 30.06 -3.11 6.51
CA SER A 49 31.12 -2.26 5.94
C SER A 49 32.45 -2.42 6.67
N VAL A 50 32.49 -3.25 7.70
CA VAL A 50 33.71 -3.64 8.42
C VAL A 50 34.19 -4.97 7.87
N ASP A 51 35.45 -5.04 7.47
CA ASP A 51 36.07 -6.27 6.98
C ASP A 51 36.54 -7.19 8.11
N ASP A 52 37.04 -8.37 7.76
CA ASP A 52 37.57 -9.35 8.72
C ASP A 52 38.77 -8.81 9.52
N GLN A 53 39.45 -7.78 9.00
CA GLN A 53 40.56 -7.08 9.64
C GLN A 53 40.09 -5.94 10.55
N ARG A 54 38.77 -5.83 10.77
CA ARG A 54 38.12 -4.82 11.60
C ARG A 54 38.33 -3.39 11.09
N GLN A 55 38.59 -3.22 9.79
CA GLN A 55 38.71 -1.93 9.16
C GLN A 55 37.37 -1.50 8.57
N PHE A 56 36.94 -0.28 8.87
CA PHE A 56 35.71 0.28 8.30
C PHE A 56 36.02 0.86 6.92
N ASN A 57 35.48 0.24 5.88
CA ASN A 57 35.66 0.70 4.52
C ASN A 57 34.56 1.72 4.16
N GLN A 58 34.94 2.99 4.10
CA GLN A 58 34.02 4.09 3.76
C GLN A 58 33.38 3.92 2.37
N THR A 59 34.14 3.41 1.38
CA THR A 59 33.64 3.19 0.02
C THR A 59 32.61 2.06 0.01
N THR A 60 32.87 0.97 0.72
CA THR A 60 31.91 -0.12 0.88
C THR A 60 30.67 0.36 1.61
N PHE A 61 30.83 1.15 2.68
CA PHE A 61 29.69 1.76 3.38
C PHE A 61 28.88 2.67 2.46
N LYS A 62 29.52 3.54 1.70
CA LYS A 62 28.85 4.42 0.73
C LYS A 62 28.15 3.60 -0.36
N ASN A 63 28.78 2.57 -0.90
CA ASN A 63 28.17 1.70 -1.91
C ASN A 63 27.00 0.90 -1.31
N LEU A 64 27.09 0.45 -0.06
CA LEU A 64 26.00 -0.24 0.64
C LEU A 64 24.87 0.72 1.00
N MET A 65 25.18 1.97 1.37
CA MET A 65 24.19 3.05 1.42
C MET A 65 23.54 3.16 0.04
N GLU A 66 24.29 3.41 -1.02
CA GLU A 66 23.80 3.62 -2.39
C GLU A 66 23.01 2.42 -2.95
N GLN A 67 23.38 1.20 -2.61
CA GLN A 67 22.66 -0.02 -2.99
C GLN A 67 21.40 -0.23 -2.16
N GLN A 68 21.44 0.06 -0.85
CA GLN A 68 20.23 0.13 -0.03
C GLN A 68 19.33 1.30 -0.47
N LEU A 69 19.92 2.36 -1.04
CA LEU A 69 19.27 3.51 -1.66
C LEU A 69 18.72 3.19 -3.07
N VAL A 70 18.98 2.03 -3.71
CA VAL A 70 18.19 1.64 -4.90
C VAL A 70 16.74 1.27 -4.52
N VAL A 71 16.48 1.03 -3.22
CA VAL A 71 15.11 0.89 -2.69
C VAL A 71 14.60 2.21 -2.10
N VAL A 72 15.47 3.21 -1.88
CA VAL A 72 15.12 4.51 -1.27
C VAL A 72 16.04 5.61 -1.84
N SER A 73 15.94 5.98 -3.12
CA SER A 73 16.71 7.09 -3.71
C SER A 73 15.82 8.28 -4.02
N ASP A 74 15.84 9.26 -3.12
CA ASP A 74 15.92 10.72 -3.36
C ASP A 74 15.07 11.38 -4.47
N ALA A 75 13.81 10.96 -4.67
CA ALA A 75 12.82 11.79 -5.37
C ALA A 75 11.35 11.55 -4.98
N VAL A 76 11.07 10.94 -3.83
CA VAL A 76 9.69 10.65 -3.45
C VAL A 76 9.26 11.57 -2.30
N ASP A 77 8.96 12.83 -2.63
CA ASP A 77 8.24 13.76 -1.71
C ASP A 77 6.85 13.19 -1.34
N ASN A 78 6.40 12.18 -2.10
CA ASN A 78 5.08 11.62 -2.05
C ASN A 78 5.11 10.10 -1.71
N PRO A 79 4.75 9.67 -0.47
CA PRO A 79 4.87 8.28 0.00
C PRO A 79 4.12 7.22 -0.84
N TYR A 80 3.38 7.65 -1.85
CA TYR A 80 2.64 6.82 -2.80
C TYR A 80 3.44 6.46 -4.07
N GLU A 81 4.63 6.96 -4.36
CA GLU A 81 5.33 6.64 -5.63
C GLU A 81 6.00 5.25 -5.67
N LEU A 82 5.96 4.50 -4.57
CA LEU A 82 6.45 3.12 -4.54
C LEU A 82 5.67 2.22 -5.51
N ALA A 83 6.29 1.13 -5.97
CA ALA A 83 5.54 0.09 -6.67
C ALA A 83 4.39 -0.42 -5.78
N SER A 84 3.20 -0.65 -6.33
CA SER A 84 2.02 -0.93 -5.50
C SER A 84 2.13 -2.18 -4.64
N GLU A 85 2.87 -3.17 -5.10
CA GLU A 85 3.23 -4.35 -4.33
C GLU A 85 4.09 -3.97 -3.11
N GLN A 86 5.15 -3.19 -3.33
CA GLN A 86 6.04 -2.75 -2.25
C GLN A 86 5.31 -1.85 -1.25
N PHE A 87 4.49 -0.93 -1.74
CA PHE A 87 3.66 -0.06 -0.90
C PHE A 87 2.72 -0.86 0.00
N LEU A 88 2.04 -1.86 -0.55
CA LEU A 88 1.11 -2.66 0.25
C LEU A 88 1.86 -3.51 1.28
N GLN A 89 3.05 -4.01 0.93
CA GLN A 89 3.91 -4.75 1.85
C GLN A 89 4.44 -3.87 3.00
N THR A 90 4.75 -2.59 2.76
CA THR A 90 5.17 -1.66 3.82
C THR A 90 4.02 -1.33 4.78
N LYS A 91 2.76 -1.30 4.28
CA LYS A 91 1.57 -1.09 5.13
C LYS A 91 1.21 -2.32 5.97
N GLN A 92 1.57 -3.53 5.52
CA GLN A 92 1.27 -4.79 6.21
C GLN A 92 2.53 -5.67 6.37
N PRO A 93 3.52 -5.26 7.18
CA PRO A 93 4.82 -5.94 7.24
C PRO A 93 4.76 -7.37 7.80
N THR A 94 3.71 -7.69 8.58
CA THR A 94 3.55 -9.00 9.24
C THR A 94 2.93 -10.06 8.33
N ILE A 95 2.30 -9.66 7.23
CA ILE A 95 1.57 -10.57 6.33
C ILE A 95 2.18 -10.43 4.93
N PRO A 96 2.69 -11.51 4.33
CA PRO A 96 3.14 -11.47 2.95
C PRO A 96 1.94 -11.29 2.02
N LEU A 97 2.15 -10.56 0.92
CA LEU A 97 1.11 -10.39 -0.10
C LEU A 97 0.60 -11.73 -0.62
N ASN A 98 -0.72 -11.89 -0.64
CA ASN A 98 -1.34 -13.09 -1.20
C ASN A 98 -1.69 -12.88 -2.69
N GLN A 99 -2.07 -13.96 -3.37
CA GLN A 99 -2.42 -13.90 -4.79
C GLN A 99 -3.65 -13.02 -5.07
N ALA A 100 -4.58 -12.89 -4.13
CA ALA A 100 -5.75 -12.03 -4.28
C ALA A 100 -5.36 -10.54 -4.32
N ASP A 101 -4.38 -10.13 -3.51
CA ASP A 101 -3.84 -8.77 -3.48
C ASP A 101 -3.13 -8.44 -4.80
N LEU A 102 -2.30 -9.38 -5.31
CA LEU A 102 -1.64 -9.23 -6.60
C LEU A 102 -2.64 -9.16 -7.78
N ASN A 103 -3.67 -10.02 -7.75
CA ASN A 103 -4.73 -9.99 -8.75
C ASN A 103 -5.52 -8.67 -8.71
N LEU A 104 -5.68 -8.08 -7.51
CA LEU A 104 -6.36 -6.81 -7.33
C LEU A 104 -5.53 -5.65 -7.89
N ILE A 105 -4.21 -5.62 -7.64
CA ILE A 105 -3.29 -4.65 -8.26
C ILE A 105 -3.35 -4.77 -9.78
N GLY A 106 -3.25 -5.99 -10.31
CA GLY A 106 -3.34 -6.24 -11.75
C GLY A 106 -4.68 -5.80 -12.35
N LEU A 107 -5.78 -5.96 -11.62
CA LEU A 107 -7.10 -5.47 -12.03
C LEU A 107 -7.14 -3.94 -12.08
N LEU A 108 -6.59 -3.25 -11.08
CA LEU A 108 -6.54 -1.78 -11.05
C LEU A 108 -5.72 -1.21 -12.22
N ARG A 109 -4.54 -1.77 -12.50
CA ARG A 109 -3.70 -1.39 -13.65
C ARG A 109 -4.40 -1.66 -14.99
N LYS A 110 -4.95 -2.86 -15.20
CA LYS A 110 -5.49 -3.26 -16.52
C LYS A 110 -6.88 -2.69 -16.80
N LYS A 111 -7.80 -2.77 -15.84
CA LYS A 111 -9.21 -2.41 -16.04
C LYS A 111 -9.43 -0.90 -15.88
N TYR A 112 -8.80 -0.30 -14.87
CA TYR A 112 -9.02 1.10 -14.53
C TYR A 112 -7.88 2.02 -15.01
N GLN A 113 -6.80 1.46 -15.56
CA GLN A 113 -5.64 2.21 -16.06
C GLN A 113 -5.06 3.14 -14.99
N PHE A 114 -5.04 2.67 -13.75
CA PHE A 114 -4.44 3.42 -12.65
C PHE A 114 -2.94 3.15 -12.61
N GLU A 115 -2.18 4.23 -12.48
CA GLU A 115 -0.76 4.19 -12.16
C GLU A 115 -0.55 3.81 -10.69
N ASP A 116 0.65 3.36 -10.37
CA ASP A 116 0.98 2.82 -9.04
C ASP A 116 0.76 3.84 -7.92
N ASP A 117 1.02 5.12 -8.18
CA ASP A 117 0.81 6.22 -7.23
C ASP A 117 -0.67 6.36 -6.85
N LEU A 118 -1.56 6.30 -7.84
CA LEU A 118 -3.01 6.38 -7.64
C LEU A 118 -3.55 5.13 -6.93
N ILE A 119 -3.03 3.95 -7.28
CA ILE A 119 -3.37 2.68 -6.61
C ILE A 119 -2.98 2.75 -5.13
N ASN A 120 -1.82 3.32 -4.82
CA ASN A 120 -1.32 3.41 -3.45
C ASN A 120 -2.17 4.35 -2.59
N VAL A 121 -2.60 5.50 -3.12
CA VAL A 121 -3.57 6.38 -2.44
C VAL A 121 -4.90 5.64 -2.18
N LEU A 122 -5.36 4.84 -3.14
CA LEU A 122 -6.59 4.07 -2.99
C LEU A 122 -6.47 3.03 -1.87
N PHE A 123 -5.37 2.27 -1.85
CA PHE A 123 -5.13 1.28 -0.82
C PHE A 123 -4.97 1.91 0.55
N ASP A 124 -4.23 3.01 0.67
CA ASP A 124 -4.04 3.70 1.94
C ASP A 124 -5.39 4.15 2.53
N TYR A 125 -6.22 4.79 1.70
CA TYR A 125 -7.56 5.17 2.11
C TYR A 125 -8.42 3.98 2.51
N VAL A 126 -8.41 2.90 1.73
CA VAL A 126 -9.24 1.74 2.03
C VAL A 126 -8.79 1.06 3.32
N LEU A 127 -7.49 0.86 3.51
CA LEU A 127 -6.93 0.27 4.72
C LEU A 127 -7.30 1.09 5.97
N ASP A 128 -7.24 2.41 5.89
CA ASP A 128 -7.68 3.31 6.96
C ASP A 128 -9.18 3.13 7.27
N GLN A 129 -10.05 3.11 6.24
CA GLN A 129 -11.50 3.01 6.44
C GLN A 129 -11.97 1.62 6.91
N THR A 130 -11.25 0.54 6.58
CA THR A 130 -11.65 -0.84 6.86
C THR A 130 -10.84 -1.50 7.97
N LYS A 131 -9.97 -0.76 8.67
CA LYS A 131 -9.06 -1.29 9.69
C LYS A 131 -8.15 -2.40 9.14
N GLY A 132 -7.61 -2.19 7.94
CA GLY A 132 -6.62 -3.07 7.32
C GLY A 132 -7.15 -4.13 6.34
N GLN A 133 -8.45 -4.12 6.02
CA GLN A 133 -9.04 -5.12 5.11
C GLN A 133 -9.17 -4.63 3.66
N LEU A 134 -8.63 -5.40 2.71
CA LEU A 134 -8.77 -5.11 1.27
C LEU A 134 -9.96 -5.87 0.65
N SER A 135 -11.16 -5.29 0.75
CA SER A 135 -12.32 -5.84 0.06
C SER A 135 -12.34 -5.42 -1.41
N LYS A 136 -12.15 -6.39 -2.33
CA LYS A 136 -12.22 -6.19 -3.80
C LYS A 136 -13.43 -5.35 -4.21
N ARG A 137 -14.63 -5.70 -3.72
CA ARG A 137 -15.87 -5.01 -4.07
C ARG A 137 -15.88 -3.54 -3.65
N TYR A 138 -15.33 -3.23 -2.48
CA TYR A 138 -15.25 -1.86 -1.98
C TYR A 138 -14.25 -1.03 -2.80
N ILE A 139 -13.10 -1.62 -3.11
CA ILE A 139 -12.03 -1.01 -3.91
C ILE A 139 -12.52 -0.72 -5.33
N GLU A 140 -13.17 -1.68 -5.99
CA GLU A 140 -13.77 -1.46 -7.32
C GLU A 140 -14.83 -0.37 -7.32
N LYS A 141 -15.62 -0.23 -6.25
CA LYS A 141 -16.62 0.84 -6.13
C LYS A 141 -15.97 2.22 -6.10
N ILE A 142 -14.89 2.37 -5.34
CA ILE A 142 -14.14 3.63 -5.25
C ILE A 142 -13.42 3.90 -6.58
N ALA A 143 -12.72 2.90 -7.14
CA ALA A 143 -12.04 3.01 -8.44
C ALA A 143 -13.02 3.45 -9.55
N SER A 144 -14.20 2.82 -9.61
CA SER A 144 -15.24 3.22 -10.56
C SER A 144 -15.74 4.65 -10.32
N SER A 145 -15.76 5.11 -9.07
CA SER A 145 -16.10 6.49 -8.73
C SER A 145 -15.04 7.48 -9.20
N TRP A 146 -13.77 7.15 -9.03
CA TRP A 146 -12.64 7.97 -9.49
C TRP A 146 -12.59 8.07 -11.01
N VAL A 147 -12.83 6.97 -11.73
CA VAL A 147 -12.95 7.00 -13.20
C VAL A 147 -14.07 7.92 -13.66
N ARG A 148 -15.27 7.83 -13.06
CA ARG A 148 -16.38 8.74 -13.39
C ARG A 148 -16.07 10.19 -13.01
N GLY A 149 -15.38 10.39 -11.90
CA GLY A 149 -14.90 11.69 -11.42
C GLY A 149 -13.69 12.23 -12.20
N LYS A 150 -13.19 11.50 -13.20
CA LYS A 150 -11.99 11.82 -14.00
C LYS A 150 -10.74 12.07 -13.15
N VAL A 151 -10.64 11.41 -12.01
CA VAL A 151 -9.44 11.43 -11.15
C VAL A 151 -8.38 10.54 -11.80
N LYS A 152 -7.24 11.12 -12.15
CA LYS A 152 -6.15 10.43 -12.85
C LYS A 152 -4.82 10.47 -12.11
N THR A 153 -4.65 11.40 -11.17
CA THR A 153 -3.40 11.57 -10.43
C THR A 153 -3.60 11.35 -8.94
N SER A 154 -2.54 10.90 -8.24
CA SER A 154 -2.54 10.77 -6.78
C SER A 154 -2.95 12.08 -6.08
N GLY A 155 -2.50 13.24 -6.57
CA GLY A 155 -2.88 14.55 -6.04
C GLY A 155 -4.38 14.85 -6.15
N GLU A 156 -5.00 14.55 -7.29
CA GLU A 156 -6.46 14.70 -7.48
C GLU A 156 -7.23 13.75 -6.56
N ALA A 157 -6.75 12.52 -6.37
CA ALA A 157 -7.36 11.55 -5.47
C ALA A 157 -7.34 12.05 -4.02
N LEU A 158 -6.21 12.58 -3.55
CA LEU A 158 -6.11 13.17 -2.20
C LEU A 158 -7.06 14.35 -2.02
N GLN A 159 -7.20 15.22 -3.00
CA GLN A 159 -8.18 16.31 -2.96
C GLN A 159 -9.62 15.78 -2.94
N TYR A 160 -9.92 14.75 -3.73
CA TYR A 160 -11.24 14.10 -3.74
C TYR A 160 -11.58 13.51 -2.37
N LEU A 161 -10.63 12.84 -1.74
CA LEU A 161 -10.79 12.26 -0.40
C LEU A 161 -10.97 13.34 0.68
N ARG A 162 -10.23 14.45 0.61
CA ARG A 162 -10.39 15.59 1.53
C ARG A 162 -11.81 16.15 1.47
N LYS A 163 -12.34 16.40 0.27
CA LYS A 163 -13.73 16.87 0.07
C LYS A 163 -14.76 15.89 0.62
N LEU A 164 -14.50 14.58 0.49
CA LEU A 164 -15.37 13.54 1.05
C LEU A 164 -15.35 13.53 2.58
N GLN A 165 -14.23 13.89 3.22
CA GLN A 165 -14.15 14.02 4.67
C GLN A 165 -14.83 15.31 5.17
N GLU A 166 -14.67 16.44 4.48
CA GLU A 166 -15.30 17.73 4.84
C GLU A 166 -16.82 17.71 4.73
N THR A 167 -17.36 16.93 3.78
CA THR A 167 -18.81 16.79 3.58
C THR A 167 -19.47 15.80 4.54
N LYS A 168 -18.70 15.09 5.39
CA LYS A 168 -19.25 14.31 6.50
C LYS A 168 -19.56 15.29 7.65
N PRO A 169 -20.83 15.63 7.94
CA PRO A 169 -21.13 16.46 9.11
C PRO A 169 -20.63 15.75 10.38
N ALA A 170 -19.81 16.45 11.16
CA ALA A 170 -19.38 16.00 12.48
C ALA A 170 -20.63 15.69 13.32
N GLY A 171 -20.85 14.42 13.62
CA GLY A 171 -21.89 13.99 14.55
C GLY A 171 -23.29 13.78 13.97
N LYS A 172 -23.42 12.99 12.89
CA LYS A 172 -24.55 12.05 12.78
C LYS A 172 -24.04 10.76 12.15
N SER A 173 -23.70 9.77 12.99
CA SER A 173 -23.83 8.39 12.59
C SER A 173 -25.23 8.23 11.99
N PRO A 174 -25.43 7.73 10.77
CA PRO A 174 -26.72 7.18 10.44
C PRO A 174 -26.88 6.00 11.39
N LYS A 175 -27.59 6.20 12.51
CA LYS A 175 -28.29 5.11 13.15
C LYS A 175 -29.13 4.53 12.02
N LYS A 176 -28.69 3.41 11.46
CA LYS A 176 -29.61 2.55 10.72
C LYS A 176 -30.62 2.09 11.75
N VAL A 177 -31.68 2.88 11.93
CA VAL A 177 -32.98 2.33 12.25
C VAL A 177 -33.32 1.49 11.02
N ILE A 178 -32.87 0.25 11.02
CA ILE A 178 -33.52 -0.76 10.20
C ILE A 178 -34.87 -0.92 10.89
N LYS A 179 -35.87 -0.18 10.40
CA LYS A 179 -37.23 -0.66 10.48
C LYS A 179 -37.22 -1.97 9.72
N ASP A 180 -37.59 -3.03 10.41
CA ASP A 180 -37.85 -4.34 9.86
C ASP A 180 -38.91 -4.17 8.75
N VAL A 181 -38.44 -4.02 7.51
CA VAL A 181 -39.27 -4.18 6.32
C VAL A 181 -38.77 -5.48 5.71
N GLY A 182 -39.48 -6.55 6.08
CA GLY A 182 -39.18 -7.90 5.68
C GLY A 182 -38.98 -7.99 4.17
N TYR A 183 -37.78 -8.41 3.78
CA TYR A 183 -37.47 -8.79 2.42
C TYR A 183 -38.17 -10.14 2.17
N GLN A 184 -39.36 -10.11 1.58
CA GLN A 184 -39.95 -11.33 1.01
C GLN A 184 -39.08 -11.75 -0.18
N LYS A 185 -38.50 -12.96 -0.08
CA LYS A 185 -37.96 -13.67 -1.23
C LYS A 185 -39.17 -14.19 -2.01
N ASP A 186 -39.55 -13.50 -3.08
CA ASP A 186 -40.51 -14.04 -4.03
C ASP A 186 -39.79 -15.09 -4.86
N VAL A 187 -39.87 -16.35 -4.43
CA VAL A 187 -39.49 -17.50 -5.25
C VAL A 187 -40.61 -17.68 -6.27
N PRO A 188 -40.34 -17.66 -7.60
CA PRO A 188 -41.40 -17.79 -8.60
C PRO A 188 -42.11 -19.15 -8.47
N THR A 189 -43.44 -19.13 -8.35
CA THR A 189 -44.28 -20.33 -8.32
C THR A 189 -44.15 -21.09 -9.65
N ARG A 190 -44.28 -22.43 -9.65
CA ARG A 190 -44.17 -23.28 -10.86
C ARG A 190 -44.94 -22.76 -12.08
N GLN A 191 -46.14 -22.21 -11.88
CA GLN A 191 -46.96 -21.61 -12.94
C GLN A 191 -46.26 -20.44 -13.65
N THR A 192 -45.54 -19.58 -12.91
CA THR A 192 -44.79 -18.45 -13.49
C THR A 192 -43.50 -18.89 -14.22
N MET A 193 -42.93 -20.04 -13.83
CA MET A 193 -41.78 -20.61 -14.54
C MET A 193 -42.16 -21.23 -15.87
N ASP A 194 -43.34 -21.84 -15.95
CA ASP A 194 -43.83 -22.42 -17.21
C ASP A 194 -44.19 -21.32 -18.23
N GLU A 195 -44.74 -20.19 -17.78
CA GLU A 195 -44.98 -19.01 -18.62
C GLU A 195 -43.67 -18.38 -19.14
N ILE A 196 -42.65 -18.28 -18.29
CA ILE A 196 -41.34 -17.75 -18.67
C ILE A 196 -40.62 -18.68 -19.65
N LYS A 197 -40.74 -20.00 -19.47
CA LYS A 197 -40.19 -20.98 -20.42
C LYS A 197 -40.94 -20.99 -21.75
N ALA A 198 -42.26 -20.85 -21.73
CA ALA A 198 -43.07 -20.74 -22.95
C ALA A 198 -42.72 -19.48 -23.74
N ALA A 199 -42.53 -18.34 -23.08
CA ALA A 199 -42.09 -17.10 -23.71
C ALA A 199 -40.67 -17.25 -24.29
N LEU A 200 -39.72 -17.85 -23.56
CA LEU A 200 -38.37 -18.04 -24.08
C LEU A 200 -38.32 -18.97 -25.30
N LYS A 201 -39.19 -19.97 -25.38
CA LYS A 201 -39.31 -20.88 -26.52
C LYS A 201 -39.91 -20.21 -27.77
N GLU A 202 -40.76 -19.19 -27.59
CA GLU A 202 -41.29 -18.37 -28.70
C GLU A 202 -40.21 -17.49 -29.33
N PHE A 203 -39.26 -16.99 -28.52
CA PHE A 203 -38.15 -16.17 -29.00
C PHE A 203 -36.98 -16.99 -29.57
N TYR A 204 -36.84 -18.26 -29.16
CA TYR A 204 -35.74 -19.15 -29.58
C TYR A 204 -36.27 -20.56 -29.91
N PRO A 205 -36.93 -20.73 -31.08
CA PRO A 205 -37.64 -21.95 -31.42
C PRO A 205 -36.75 -23.18 -31.69
N ASP A 206 -35.47 -22.96 -32.02
CA ASP A 206 -34.53 -24.02 -32.43
C ASP A 206 -33.52 -24.44 -31.33
N ASP A 207 -33.65 -23.90 -30.11
CA ASP A 207 -32.77 -24.25 -28.98
C ASP A 207 -33.37 -25.43 -28.18
N GLU A 208 -32.90 -26.65 -28.47
CA GLU A 208 -33.39 -27.89 -27.85
C GLU A 208 -33.05 -28.04 -26.34
N ASN A 209 -32.31 -27.11 -25.74
CA ASN A 209 -31.85 -27.21 -24.34
C ASN A 209 -32.49 -26.21 -23.34
N LEU A 210 -33.64 -25.60 -23.68
CA LEU A 210 -34.44 -24.70 -22.81
C LEU A 210 -35.65 -25.40 -22.13
#